data_AF-A0A2E0H162-F1
#
_entry.id   AF-A0A2E0H162-F1
#
_cell.length_a   1.000
_cell.length_b   1.000
_cell.length_c   1.000
_cell.angle_alpha   90.00
_cell.angle_beta   90.00
_cell.angle_gamma   90.00
#
_symmetry.space_group_name_H-M   'P 1'
#
loop_
_entity.id
_entity.type
_entity.pdbx_description
1 polymer ?
#
loop_
_entity_poly.entity_id
_entity_poly.type
_entity_poly.pdbx_seq_one_letter_code
_entity_poly.pdbx_strand_id
1 'polypeptide(L)' 'MKEVNILANETGKRYSCGKCGAEFVVTRGADGTVSCCGEPMSQK' A
#
# COMPACT_ATOMS: atom_id res chain seq x y z
N MET A 1 -4.72 23.90 4.50
CA MET A 1 -5.17 22.55 4.10
C MET A 1 -3.94 21.76 3.68
N LYS A 2 -3.68 20.56 4.22
CA LYS A 2 -2.64 19.67 3.68
C LYS A 2 -3.35 18.65 2.81
N GLU A 3 -3.13 18.73 1.49
CA GLU A 3 -3.48 17.66 0.55
C GLU A 3 -2.76 16.39 1.00
N VAL A 4 -3.50 15.48 1.64
CA VAL A 4 -3.03 14.11 1.83
C VAL A 4 -3.26 13.44 0.49
N ASN A 5 -2.22 13.39 -0.33
CA ASN A 5 -2.23 12.64 -1.57
C ASN A 5 -2.25 11.15 -1.19
N ILE A 6 -3.45 10.62 -0.96
CA ILE A 6 -3.62 9.24 -0.51
C ILE A 6 -3.27 8.36 -1.71
N LEU A 7 -2.12 7.70 -1.64
CA LEU A 7 -1.67 6.83 -2.73
C LEU A 7 -2.66 5.66 -2.83
N ALA A 8 -3.51 5.68 -3.85
CA ALA A 8 -4.57 4.69 -4.00
C ALA A 8 -3.99 3.28 -4.07
N ASN A 9 -4.59 2.36 -3.31
CA ASN A 9 -4.29 0.95 -3.48
C ASN A 9 -5.13 0.43 -4.66
N GLU A 10 -4.48 -0.23 -5.61
CA GLU A 10 -5.12 -0.66 -6.86
C GLU A 10 -5.50 -2.14 -6.80
N THR A 11 -6.75 -2.48 -7.12
CA THR A 11 -7.21 -3.87 -7.19
C THR A 11 -6.31 -4.71 -8.10
N GLY A 12 -5.87 -5.86 -7.62
CA GLY A 12 -5.01 -6.81 -8.33
C GLY A 12 -3.52 -6.50 -8.23
N LYS A 13 -3.11 -5.35 -7.68
CA LYS A 13 -1.70 -5.01 -7.50
C LYS A 13 -1.13 -5.65 -6.24
N ARG A 14 0.17 -5.95 -6.30
CA ARG A 14 0.93 -6.51 -5.19
C ARG A 14 1.77 -5.45 -4.51
N TYR A 15 1.76 -5.49 -3.20
CA TYR A 15 2.57 -4.64 -2.35
C TYR A 15 3.52 -5.53 -1.56
N SER A 16 4.79 -5.12 -1.46
CA SER A 16 5.80 -5.83 -0.69
C SER A 16 6.39 -4.95 0.40
N CYS A 17 6.51 -5.48 1.61
CA CYS A 17 7.12 -4.80 2.74
C CYS A 17 8.63 -5.05 2.73
N GLY A 18 9.43 -3.99 2.60
CA GLY A 18 10.89 -4.10 2.63
C GLY A 18 11.49 -4.49 3.98
N LYS A 19 10.72 -4.42 5.07
CA LYS A 19 11.18 -4.65 6.44
C LYS A 19 10.99 -6.09 6.92
N CYS A 20 9.81 -6.67 6.69
CA CYS A 20 9.51 -8.05 7.08
C CYS A 20 9.45 -9.03 5.90
N GLY A 21 9.47 -8.53 4.66
CA GLY A 21 9.36 -9.36 3.45
C GLY A 21 7.93 -9.82 3.12
N ALA A 22 6.91 -9.35 3.84
CA ALA A 22 5.52 -9.73 3.58
C ALA A 22 5.02 -9.17 2.23
N GLU A 23 4.24 -9.97 1.50
CA GLU A 23 3.61 -9.59 0.24
C GLU A 23 2.09 -9.67 0.36
N PHE A 24 1.40 -8.61 -0.09
CA PHE A 24 -0.05 -8.51 -0.05
C PHE A 24 -0.59 -8.21 -1.44
N VAL A 25 -1.70 -8.86 -1.81
CA VAL A 25 -2.46 -8.56 -3.02
C VAL A 25 -3.68 -7.75 -2.61
N VAL A 26 -3.87 -6.59 -3.24
CA VAL A 26 -5.07 -5.79 -3.01
C VAL A 26 -6.23 -6.45 -3.76
N THR A 27 -7.20 -7.00 -3.03
CA THR A 27 -8.40 -7.60 -3.64
C THR A 27 -9.48 -6.56 -3.94
N ARG A 28 -9.41 -5.39 -3.29
CA ARG A 28 -10.27 -4.23 -3.53
C ARG A 28 -9.48 -2.95 -3.29
N GLY A 29 -9.37 -2.14 -4.33
CA GLY A 29 -8.71 -0.85 -4.30
C GLY A 29 -9.57 0.26 -3.69
N ALA A 30 -8.91 1.23 -3.08
CA ALA A 30 -9.46 2.40 -2.39
C ALA A 30 -8.40 3.50 -2.31
N ASP A 31 -8.85 4.71 -1.98
CA ASP A 31 -7.99 5.88 -1.75
C ASP A 31 -7.30 5.76 -0.39
N GLY A 32 -6.26 4.92 -0.31
CA GLY A 32 -5.60 4.52 0.93
C GLY A 32 -4.21 3.92 0.70
N THR A 33 -3.20 4.36 1.45
CA THR A 33 -1.86 3.75 1.38
C THR A 33 -1.81 2.45 2.21
N VAL A 34 -1.35 1.36 1.62
CA VAL A 34 -1.10 0.11 2.36
C VAL A 34 0.11 0.32 3.28
N SER A 35 -0.02 0.02 4.58
CA SER A 35 1.07 0.13 5.54
C SER A 35 1.33 -1.21 6.23
N CYS A 36 2.62 -1.53 6.44
CA CYS A 36 3.07 -2.71 7.16
C CYS A 36 4.32 -2.36 7.98
N CYS A 37 4.42 -2.88 9.20
CA CYS A 37 5.53 -2.58 10.13
C CYS A 37 5.74 -1.09 10.45
N GLY A 38 4.69 -0.28 10.33
CA GLY A 38 4.71 1.18 10.57
C GLY A 38 5.16 2.02 9.38
N GLU A 39 5.39 1.40 8.20
CA GLU A 39 5.86 2.07 6.99
C GLU A 39 4.91 1.83 5.82
N PRO A 40 4.77 2.78 4.89
CA PRO A 40 4.02 2.57 3.66
C PRO A 40 4.70 1.50 2.80
N MET A 41 3.89 0.59 2.26
CA MET A 41 4.38 -0.51 1.42
C MET A 41 4.66 -0.02 -0.01
N SER A 42 5.63 -0.66 -0.66
CA SER A 42 5.94 -0.39 -2.07
C SER A 42 5.13 -1.30 -2.97
N GLN A 43 4.50 -0.72 -3.99
CA GLN A 43 3.91 -1.46 -5.10
C GLN A 43 5.04 -2.13 -5.90
N LYS A 44 4.89 -3.42 -6.20
CA LYS A 44 5.71 -4.13 -7.19
C LYS A 44 5.11 -4.01 -8.59
#